data_AF-A0A2T4USB6-F1
#
_entry.id   AF-A0A2T4USB6-F1
#
_cell.length_a   1.000
_cell.length_b   1.000
_cell.length_c   1.000
_cell.angle_alpha   90.00
_cell.angle_beta   90.00
_cell.angle_gamma   90.00
#
_symmetry.space_group_name_H-M   'P 1'
#
loop_
_entity.id
_entity.type
_entity.pdbx_description
1 polymer ?
#
loop_
_entity_poly.entity_id
_entity_poly.type
_entity_poly.pdbx_seq_one_letter_code
_entity_poly.pdbx_strand_id
1 'polypeptide(L)'
;MLAVATAALVTERFLDPRFTPARLAEELRVPVLTLRLRFRHSYGFSIDEHLARCRMELASVLMASTPHRLGALEEIARASGYRGVPSLDRDFRRWRGTPALAAWFRTGASRASAPAPVSGAEQSTEGRPAVPIRGLETPLRASSTSTATLLIE
;
A
#
# COMPACT_ATOMS: atom_id res chain seq x y z
N MET A 1 6.67 -26.37 -10.54
CA MET A 1 7.89 -25.57 -10.36
C MET A 1 8.04 -24.42 -11.36
N LEU A 2 7.97 -24.64 -12.68
CA LEU A 2 8.20 -23.57 -13.69
C LEU A 2 7.32 -22.31 -13.50
N ALA A 3 6.02 -22.47 -13.23
CA ALA A 3 5.12 -21.35 -13.05
C ALA A 3 5.50 -20.48 -11.82
N VAL A 4 5.85 -21.12 -10.70
CA VAL A 4 6.30 -20.43 -9.48
C VAL A 4 7.59 -19.67 -9.72
N ALA A 5 8.59 -20.30 -10.37
CA ALA A 5 9.83 -19.63 -10.74
C ALA A 5 9.59 -18.42 -11.68
N THR A 6 8.62 -18.54 -12.61
CA THR A 6 8.24 -17.44 -13.49
C THR A 6 7.64 -16.27 -12.70
N ALA A 7 6.74 -16.54 -11.75
CA ALA A 7 6.15 -15.49 -10.90
C ALA A 7 7.21 -14.77 -10.05
N ALA A 8 8.13 -15.55 -9.45
CA ALA A 8 9.25 -14.99 -8.68
C ALA A 8 10.13 -14.08 -9.54
N LEU A 9 10.54 -14.54 -10.73
CA LEU A 9 11.38 -13.75 -11.64
C LEU A 9 10.68 -12.49 -12.15
N VAL A 10 9.36 -12.53 -12.37
CA VAL A 10 8.58 -11.32 -12.70
C VAL A 10 8.64 -10.32 -11.53
N THR A 11 8.44 -10.79 -10.31
CA THR A 11 8.45 -9.94 -9.10
C THR A 11 9.84 -9.36 -8.80
N GLU A 12 10.91 -10.10 -9.10
CA GLU A 12 12.27 -9.62 -8.89
C GLU A 12 12.73 -8.62 -9.97
N ARG A 13 12.22 -8.75 -11.21
CA ARG A 13 12.78 -8.05 -12.38
C ARG A 13 11.79 -7.13 -13.09
N PHE A 14 10.60 -6.89 -12.55
CA PHE A 14 9.61 -6.02 -13.21
C PHE A 14 10.11 -4.60 -13.46
N LEU A 15 11.09 -4.12 -12.69
CA LEU A 15 11.73 -2.82 -12.85
C LEU A 15 12.59 -2.71 -14.12
N ASP A 16 13.05 -3.81 -14.71
CA ASP A 16 13.81 -3.77 -15.95
C ASP A 16 12.87 -3.48 -17.15
N PRO A 17 13.01 -2.34 -17.86
CA PRO A 17 12.15 -2.00 -19.01
C PRO A 17 12.35 -2.91 -20.22
N ARG A 18 13.40 -3.74 -20.23
CA ARG A 18 13.69 -4.75 -21.25
C ARG A 18 13.20 -6.14 -20.85
N PHE A 19 12.71 -6.32 -19.63
CA PHE A 19 12.12 -7.56 -19.18
C PHE A 19 10.77 -7.79 -19.87
N THR A 20 10.67 -8.94 -20.54
CA THR A 20 9.47 -9.38 -21.28
C THR A 20 9.30 -10.90 -21.15
N PRO A 21 8.07 -11.44 -21.28
CA PRO A 21 7.86 -12.88 -21.22
C PRO A 21 8.60 -13.67 -22.30
N ALA A 22 8.81 -13.07 -23.47
CA ALA A 22 9.61 -13.69 -24.55
C ALA A 22 11.08 -13.86 -24.13
N ARG A 23 11.68 -12.79 -23.61
CA ARG A 23 13.06 -12.82 -23.13
C ARG A 23 13.24 -13.78 -21.95
N LEU A 24 12.26 -13.82 -21.04
CA LEU A 24 12.26 -14.79 -19.94
C LEU A 24 12.22 -16.24 -20.46
N ALA A 25 11.41 -16.50 -21.49
CA ALA A 25 11.30 -17.82 -22.11
C ALA A 25 12.63 -18.26 -22.76
N GLU A 26 13.32 -17.34 -23.43
CA GLU A 26 14.66 -17.55 -23.97
C GLU A 26 15.68 -17.89 -22.88
N GLU A 27 15.71 -17.11 -21.79
CA GLU A 27 16.61 -17.33 -20.65
C GLU A 27 16.37 -18.68 -19.97
N LEU A 28 15.10 -19.08 -19.82
CA LEU A 28 14.70 -20.37 -19.24
C LEU A 28 14.82 -21.54 -20.23
N ARG A 29 15.16 -21.29 -21.50
CA ARG A 29 15.20 -22.28 -22.59
C ARG A 29 13.90 -23.06 -22.73
N VAL A 30 12.76 -22.36 -22.61
CA VAL A 30 11.42 -22.94 -22.78
C VAL A 30 10.68 -22.19 -23.89
N PRO A 31 9.90 -22.86 -24.75
CA PRO A 31 9.05 -22.16 -25.70
C PRO A 31 8.09 -21.17 -25.01
N VAL A 32 8.01 -19.95 -25.51
CA VAL A 32 7.20 -18.88 -24.90
C VAL A 32 5.72 -19.26 -24.74
N LEU A 33 5.17 -20.02 -25.69
CA LEU A 33 3.79 -20.51 -25.63
C LEU A 33 3.62 -21.48 -24.45
N THR A 34 4.54 -22.42 -24.26
CA THR A 34 4.54 -23.37 -23.14
C THR A 34 4.63 -22.63 -21.80
N LEU A 35 5.50 -21.63 -21.71
CA LEU A 35 5.65 -20.80 -20.50
C LEU A 35 4.33 -20.10 -20.16
N ARG A 36 3.71 -19.44 -21.15
CA ARG A 36 2.43 -18.73 -20.99
C ARG A 36 1.29 -19.66 -20.60
N LEU A 37 1.15 -20.80 -21.26
CA LEU A 37 0.08 -21.77 -20.98
C LEU A 37 0.21 -22.35 -19.58
N ARG A 38 1.42 -22.78 -19.19
CA ARG A 38 1.66 -23.33 -17.85
C ARG A 38 1.43 -22.29 -16.76
N PHE A 39 1.91 -21.07 -16.97
CA PHE A 39 1.67 -19.98 -16.02
C PHE A 39 0.18 -19.69 -15.85
N ARG A 40 -0.54 -19.52 -16.97
CA ARG A 40 -1.99 -19.25 -16.94
C ARG A 40 -2.78 -20.38 -16.30
N HIS A 41 -2.41 -21.62 -16.56
CA HIS A 41 -3.05 -22.78 -15.94
C HIS A 41 -2.86 -22.78 -14.41
N SER A 42 -1.68 -22.41 -13.92
CA SER A 42 -1.40 -22.38 -12.47
C SER A 42 -1.97 -21.18 -11.73
N TYR A 43 -2.04 -20.00 -12.37
CA TYR A 43 -2.40 -18.74 -11.70
C TYR A 43 -3.74 -18.13 -12.15
N GLY A 44 -4.33 -18.61 -13.25
CA GLY A 44 -5.58 -18.08 -13.81
C GLY A 44 -5.43 -16.81 -14.64
N PHE A 45 -4.27 -16.14 -14.61
CA PHE A 45 -3.96 -14.92 -15.39
C PHE A 45 -2.69 -15.06 -16.23
N SER A 46 -2.46 -14.13 -17.14
CA SER A 46 -1.29 -14.16 -18.04
C SER A 46 -0.02 -13.60 -17.39
N ILE A 47 1.15 -13.99 -17.89
CA ILE A 47 2.43 -13.42 -17.44
C ILE A 47 2.49 -11.91 -17.71
N ASP A 48 1.99 -11.48 -18.87
CA ASP A 48 1.91 -10.07 -19.25
C ASP A 48 1.03 -9.27 -18.27
N GLU A 49 -0.08 -9.86 -17.81
CA GLU A 49 -0.94 -9.27 -16.79
C GLU A 49 -0.25 -9.20 -15.42
N HIS A 50 0.49 -10.24 -15.03
CA HIS A 50 1.25 -10.23 -13.78
C HIS A 50 2.30 -9.11 -13.77
N LEU A 51 3.07 -9.01 -14.85
CA LEU A 51 4.08 -7.97 -15.03
C LEU A 51 3.45 -6.57 -15.01
N ALA A 52 2.34 -6.37 -15.73
CA ALA A 52 1.62 -5.11 -15.71
C ALA A 52 1.10 -4.77 -14.31
N ARG A 53 0.58 -5.75 -13.57
CA ARG A 53 0.08 -5.57 -12.19
C ARG A 53 1.19 -5.06 -11.26
N CYS A 54 2.35 -5.74 -11.23
CA CYS A 54 3.49 -5.31 -10.40
C CYS A 54 3.93 -3.88 -10.74
N ARG A 55 4.08 -3.56 -12.04
CA ARG A 55 4.49 -2.21 -12.48
C ARG A 55 3.45 -1.14 -12.14
N MET A 56 2.17 -1.41 -12.39
CA MET A 56 1.08 -0.47 -12.10
C MET A 56 0.89 -0.25 -10.60
N GLU A 57 1.08 -1.27 -9.77
CA GLU A 57 1.02 -1.14 -8.31
C GLU A 57 2.10 -0.16 -7.83
N LEU A 58 3.35 -0.35 -8.24
CA LEU A 58 4.42 0.60 -7.91
C LEU A 58 4.15 2.00 -8.50
N ALA A 59 3.70 2.09 -9.76
CA ALA A 59 3.34 3.36 -10.37
C ALA A 59 2.26 4.09 -9.56
N SER A 60 1.26 3.37 -9.04
CA SER A 60 0.19 3.94 -8.22
C SER A 60 0.72 4.48 -6.89
N VAL A 61 1.66 3.77 -6.26
CA VAL A 61 2.35 4.25 -5.04
C VAL A 61 3.13 5.53 -5.33
N LEU A 62 3.92 5.54 -6.42
CA LEU A 62 4.70 6.71 -6.81
C LEU A 62 3.80 7.90 -7.20
N MET A 63 2.70 7.66 -7.91
CA MET A 63 1.69 8.68 -8.21
C MET A 63 1.11 9.31 -6.95
N ALA A 64 0.86 8.51 -5.91
CA ALA A 64 0.39 9.04 -4.63
C ALA A 64 1.46 9.87 -3.93
N SER A 65 2.74 9.48 -3.94
CA SER A 65 3.78 10.20 -3.22
C SER A 65 4.38 11.38 -3.99
N THR A 66 4.19 11.47 -5.31
CA THR A 66 4.86 12.46 -6.16
C THR A 66 3.98 13.68 -6.41
N PRO A 67 4.44 14.90 -6.07
CA PRO A 67 3.73 16.14 -6.41
C PRO A 67 3.53 16.31 -7.92
N HIS A 68 2.40 16.90 -8.32
CA HIS A 68 2.12 17.18 -9.73
C HIS A 68 3.09 18.24 -10.26
N ARG A 69 3.94 17.83 -11.22
CA ARG A 69 4.82 18.72 -11.97
C ARG A 69 5.08 18.18 -13.37
N LEU A 70 5.53 19.05 -14.26
CA LEU A 70 5.95 18.65 -15.60
C LEU A 70 7.08 17.61 -15.52
N GLY A 71 6.99 16.57 -16.35
CA GLY A 71 7.98 15.49 -16.40
C GLY A 71 7.84 14.40 -15.32
N ALA A 72 7.16 14.66 -14.20
CA ALA A 72 7.07 13.68 -13.12
C ALA A 72 6.32 12.39 -13.51
N LEU A 73 5.36 12.43 -14.44
CA LEU A 73 4.73 11.20 -14.93
C LEU A 73 5.70 10.32 -15.75
N GLU A 74 6.63 10.94 -16.48
CA GLU A 74 7.69 10.22 -17.21
C GLU A 74 8.68 9.59 -16.23
N GLU A 75 9.05 10.31 -15.17
CA GLU A 75 9.87 9.76 -14.08
C GLU A 75 9.18 8.58 -13.38
N ILE A 76 7.89 8.72 -13.05
CA ILE A 76 7.07 7.64 -12.48
C ILE A 76 7.06 6.43 -13.40
N ALA A 77 6.84 6.63 -14.70
CA ALA A 77 6.82 5.53 -15.68
C ALA A 77 8.15 4.77 -15.66
N ARG A 78 9.29 5.49 -15.74
CA ARG A 78 10.63 4.86 -15.73
C ARG A 78 10.92 4.15 -14.39
N ALA A 79 10.62 4.81 -13.28
CA ALA A 79 10.83 4.26 -11.94
C ALA A 79 9.97 3.03 -11.66
N SER A 80 8.83 2.88 -12.34
CA SER A 80 7.95 1.70 -12.25
C SER A 80 8.26 0.61 -13.29
N GLY A 81 9.36 0.74 -14.04
CA GLY A 81 9.82 -0.27 -15.01
C GLY A 81 9.19 -0.17 -16.40
N TYR A 82 8.47 0.92 -16.69
CA TYR A 82 8.01 1.22 -18.04
C TYR A 82 9.10 1.93 -18.85
N ARG A 83 9.01 1.84 -20.18
CA ARG A 83 9.92 2.57 -21.09
C ARG A 83 9.59 4.06 -21.20
N GLY A 84 8.39 4.45 -20.76
CA GLY A 84 7.89 5.82 -20.76
C GLY A 84 6.37 5.87 -20.60
N VAL A 85 5.81 7.08 -20.59
CA VAL A 85 4.37 7.29 -20.40
C VAL A 85 3.48 6.49 -21.37
N PRO A 86 3.78 6.33 -22.68
CA PRO A 86 2.88 5.60 -23.58
C PRO A 86 2.69 4.12 -23.20
N SER A 87 3.73 3.47 -22.66
CA SER A 87 3.61 2.08 -22.18
C SER A 87 2.82 1.99 -20.87
N LEU A 88 3.02 2.93 -19.96
CA LEU A 88 2.24 3.05 -18.72
C LEU A 88 0.75 3.31 -19.04
N ASP A 89 0.47 4.27 -19.93
CA ASP A 89 -0.90 4.66 -20.29
C ASP A 89 -1.68 3.52 -20.95
N ARG A 90 -1.00 2.72 -21.79
CA ARG A 90 -1.58 1.52 -22.41
C ARG A 90 -2.08 0.52 -21.36
N ASP A 91 -1.27 0.23 -20.35
CA ASP A 91 -1.64 -0.70 -19.30
C ASP A 91 -2.72 -0.12 -18.38
N PHE A 92 -2.62 1.15 -18.03
CA PHE A 92 -3.66 1.85 -17.25
C PHE A 92 -5.01 1.83 -17.97
N ARG A 93 -5.06 2.10 -19.28
CA ARG A 93 -6.28 1.97 -20.06
C ARG A 93 -6.79 0.54 -20.09
N ARG A 94 -5.91 -0.42 -20.34
CA ARG A 94 -6.26 -1.83 -20.46
C ARG A 94 -6.82 -2.41 -19.17
N TRP A 95 -6.25 -2.07 -18.02
CA TRP A 95 -6.52 -2.75 -16.75
C TRP A 95 -7.23 -1.90 -15.70
N ARG A 96 -7.14 -0.57 -15.80
CA ARG A 96 -7.83 0.38 -14.91
C ARG A 96 -8.93 1.19 -15.62
N GLY A 97 -9.13 0.97 -16.93
CA GLY A 97 -10.14 1.66 -17.73
C GLY A 97 -9.95 3.16 -17.88
N THR A 98 -8.83 3.72 -17.40
CA THR A 98 -8.58 5.16 -17.42
C THR A 98 -7.12 5.46 -17.77
N PRO A 99 -6.83 6.61 -18.42
CA PRO A 99 -5.47 7.03 -18.70
C PRO A 99 -4.65 7.24 -17.41
N ALA A 100 -3.35 6.99 -17.46
CA ALA A 100 -2.44 7.11 -16.32
C ALA A 100 -2.40 8.56 -15.79
N LEU A 101 -2.37 9.55 -16.69
CA LEU A 101 -2.39 10.97 -16.33
C LEU A 101 -3.68 11.33 -15.57
N ALA A 102 -4.84 10.88 -16.07
CA ALA A 102 -6.12 11.13 -15.43
C ALA A 102 -6.20 10.44 -14.05
N ALA A 103 -5.69 9.22 -13.93
CA ALA A 103 -5.61 8.52 -12.65
C ALA A 103 -4.75 9.29 -11.63
N TRP A 104 -3.58 9.77 -12.04
CA TRP A 104 -2.66 10.50 -11.17
C TRP A 104 -3.25 11.83 -10.66
N PHE A 105 -3.94 12.59 -11.52
CA PHE A 105 -4.60 13.82 -11.09
C PHE A 105 -5.74 13.56 -10.08
N ARG A 106 -6.50 12.48 -10.25
CA ARG A 106 -7.53 12.09 -9.26
C ARG A 106 -6.94 11.76 -7.89
N THR A 107 -5.76 11.16 -7.84
CA THR A 107 -5.07 10.88 -6.57
C THR A 107 -4.76 12.16 -5.78
N GLY A 108 -4.38 13.24 -6.45
CA GLY A 108 -4.15 14.54 -5.79
C GLY A 108 -5.44 15.25 -5.37
N ALA A 109 -6.50 15.18 -6.18
CA ALA A 109 -7.80 15.75 -5.84
C ALA A 109 -8.40 15.13 -4.56
N SER A 110 -8.23 13.81 -4.37
CA SER A 110 -8.67 13.12 -3.16
C SER A 110 -7.93 13.59 -1.90
N ARG A 111 -6.68 14.06 -2.01
CA ARG A 111 -5.94 14.61 -0.85
C ARG A 111 -6.41 16.02 -0.51
N ALA A 112 -6.68 16.85 -1.50
CA ALA A 112 -7.16 18.22 -1.28
C ALA A 112 -8.59 18.26 -0.69
N SER A 113 -9.41 17.25 -1.00
CA SER A 113 -10.79 17.13 -0.49
C SER A 113 -10.92 16.40 0.85
N ALA A 114 -9.83 15.88 1.44
CA ALA A 114 -9.90 15.31 2.78
C ALA A 114 -10.26 16.42 3.77
N PRO A 115 -11.41 16.34 4.47
CA PRO A 115 -11.76 17.34 5.47
C PRO A 115 -10.65 17.39 6.51
N ALA A 116 -10.17 18.60 6.81
CA ALA A 116 -9.20 18.82 7.86
C ALA A 116 -9.63 18.04 9.11
N PRO A 117 -8.72 17.33 9.82
CA PRO A 117 -9.08 16.75 11.09
C PRO A 117 -9.63 17.89 11.95
N VAL A 118 -10.89 17.77 12.34
CA VAL A 118 -11.51 18.68 13.30
C VAL A 118 -10.65 18.63 14.56
N SER A 119 -9.76 19.60 14.69
CA SER A 119 -9.00 19.85 15.90
C SER A 119 -9.99 20.37 16.93
N GLY A 120 -10.67 19.45 17.61
CA GLY A 120 -11.68 19.75 18.60
C GLY A 120 -11.51 18.85 19.81
N ALA A 121 -10.76 19.34 20.80
CA ALA A 121 -11.04 19.13 22.22
C ALA A 121 -10.06 19.98 23.07
N GLU A 122 -10.20 21.31 23.02
CA GLU A 122 -9.90 22.09 24.21
C GLU A 122 -10.97 21.72 25.25
N GLN A 123 -10.58 20.93 26.24
CA GLN A 123 -11.40 20.68 27.41
C GLN A 123 -11.35 21.91 28.32
N SER A 124 -12.21 22.88 28.02
CA SER A 124 -12.64 23.90 28.99
C SER A 124 -13.58 23.24 30.01
N THR A 125 -13.02 22.61 31.04
CA THR A 125 -13.76 22.30 32.27
C THR A 125 -13.80 23.54 33.15
N GLU A 126 -14.77 24.41 32.94
CA GLU A 126 -15.09 25.47 33.90
C GLU A 126 -16.60 25.65 33.97
N GLY A 127 -17.18 25.44 35.16
CA GLY A 127 -18.59 25.75 35.43
C GLY A 127 -19.40 24.66 36.14
N ARG A 128 -18.88 24.04 37.20
CA ARG A 128 -19.73 23.38 38.20
C ARG A 128 -19.81 24.29 39.43
N PRO A 129 -20.98 24.80 39.84
CA PRO A 129 -21.06 25.57 41.08
C PRO A 129 -20.80 24.67 42.28
N ALA A 130 -19.98 25.19 43.19
CA ALA A 130 -19.55 24.57 44.42
C ALA A 130 -20.73 24.24 45.35
N VAL A 131 -20.79 23.00 45.83
CA VAL A 131 -21.60 22.61 46.99
C VAL A 131 -20.66 22.67 48.21
N PRO A 132 -21.00 23.39 49.29
CA PRO A 132 -20.13 23.51 50.45
C PRO A 132 -20.06 22.19 51.22
N ILE A 133 -18.85 21.69 51.42
CA ILE A 133 -18.57 20.59 52.35
C ILE A 133 -18.47 21.18 53.76
N ARG A 134 -19.33 20.72 54.67
CA ARG A 134 -19.23 20.97 56.11
C ARG A 134 -19.53 19.67 56.86
N GLY A 135 -18.53 19.15 57.55
CA GLY A 135 -18.66 17.96 58.40
C GLY A 135 -17.33 17.27 58.59
N LEU A 136 -16.70 17.54 59.73
CA LEU A 136 -15.31 17.30 60.06
C LEU A 136 -15.28 16.32 61.21
N GLU A 137 -14.83 15.08 61.00
CA GLU A 137 -14.35 14.24 62.12
C GLU A 137 -13.31 13.21 61.63
N THR A 138 -12.06 13.70 61.59
CA THR A 138 -10.80 13.12 62.10
C THR A 138 -10.87 11.87 63.03
N PRO A 139 -9.76 11.15 63.32
CA PRO A 139 -8.81 10.44 62.43
C PRO A 139 -8.26 9.11 63.07
N LEU A 140 -7.23 8.50 62.44
CA LEU A 140 -6.27 7.50 63.00
C LEU A 140 -6.86 6.11 63.34
N ARG A 141 -6.24 4.96 63.02
CA ARG A 141 -4.83 4.60 63.20
C ARG A 141 -4.56 3.19 62.61
N ALA A 142 -3.33 3.00 62.12
CA ALA A 142 -2.50 1.77 62.12
C ALA A 142 -3.03 0.50 61.42
N SER A 143 -2.24 -0.45 60.94
CA SER A 143 -0.83 -0.65 60.58
C SER A 143 -0.76 -2.16 60.26
N SER A 144 0.02 -2.55 59.25
CA SER A 144 0.60 -3.91 59.09
C SER A 144 -0.43 -5.03 58.74
N THR A 145 -0.15 -6.11 58.02
CA THR A 145 1.08 -6.89 57.82
C THR A 145 0.91 -7.77 56.57
N SER A 146 2.05 -8.07 55.94
CA SER A 146 2.32 -9.08 54.91
C SER A 146 1.94 -10.52 55.28
N THR A 147 1.47 -11.32 54.30
CA THR A 147 1.69 -12.78 54.08
C THR A 147 0.88 -13.18 52.83
N ALA A 148 1.46 -13.50 51.67
CA ALA A 148 2.10 -14.77 51.27
C ALA A 148 1.18 -16.01 51.35
N THR A 149 1.18 -16.79 50.25
CA THR A 149 1.12 -18.28 50.22
C THR A 149 -0.18 -18.98 49.76
N LEU A 150 -0.08 -19.53 48.53
CA LEU A 150 -0.41 -20.90 48.08
C LEU A 150 -1.84 -21.36 47.67
N LEU A 151 -1.89 -21.84 46.40
CA LEU A 151 -2.21 -23.21 45.91
C LEU A 151 -3.68 -23.73 45.84
N ILE A 152 -3.93 -24.46 44.72
CA ILE A 152 -4.91 -25.52 44.38
C ILE A 152 -6.39 -25.07 44.24
N GLU A 153 -7.16 -25.43 43.20
CA GLU A 153 -7.11 -26.45 42.13
C GLU A 153 -7.43 -25.88 40.74
#